data_AF-A0A518CVM8-F1
#
_entry.id   AF-A0A518CVM8-F1
#
_cell.length_a   1.000
_cell.length_b   1.000
_cell.length_c   1.000
_cell.angle_alpha   90.00
_cell.angle_beta   90.00
_cell.angle_gamma   90.00
#
_symmetry.space_group_name_H-M   'P 1'
#
loop_
_entity.id
_entity.type
_entity.pdbx_description
1 polymer ?
#
loop_
_entity_poly.entity_id
_entity_poly.type
_entity_poly.pdbx_seq_one_letter_code
_entity_poly.pdbx_strand_id
1 'polypeptide(L)'
;MSRRFGLRTAAPALAVAALFTGCHSAVLDAEQRAVVDPLDELVWAPGTAADVPGSYTSVRIEGPAAAVLIEVHYRFDADGTFTGAGLVSQPTYAFQVLNGEWRVEDGLLFLSADGAPATLEVAEEYLRMAGDEGIVLLQRRPEA
;
A
#
# COMPACT_ATOMS: atom_id res chain seq x y z
N MET A 1 -3.30 28.06 -81.74
CA MET A 1 -4.62 27.99 -82.41
C MET A 1 -5.36 26.78 -81.82
N SER A 2 -6.63 26.95 -81.44
CA SER A 2 -7.57 25.99 -80.79
C SER A 2 -7.24 25.58 -79.34
N ARG A 3 -7.97 26.03 -78.28
CA ARG A 3 -9.40 25.80 -77.86
C ARG A 3 -9.67 24.28 -77.71
N ARG A 4 -10.16 23.71 -76.58
CA ARG A 4 -11.23 24.16 -75.66
C ARG A 4 -11.51 23.07 -74.58
N PHE A 5 -12.21 23.45 -73.49
CA PHE A 5 -13.11 22.69 -72.59
C PHE A 5 -12.59 21.38 -71.95
N GLY A 6 -12.53 21.16 -70.64
CA GLY A 6 -13.41 21.58 -69.54
C GLY A 6 -14.05 20.33 -68.93
N LEU A 7 -13.95 20.11 -67.61
CA LEU A 7 -15.00 19.51 -66.79
C LEU A 7 -14.62 19.63 -65.31
N ARG A 8 -15.51 20.27 -64.55
CA ARG A 8 -15.54 20.25 -63.09
C ARG A 8 -16.11 18.90 -62.65
N THR A 9 -15.50 18.25 -61.67
CA THR A 9 -16.19 17.24 -60.85
C THR A 9 -15.74 17.37 -59.41
N ALA A 10 -16.74 17.33 -58.53
CA ALA A 10 -16.70 17.75 -57.15
C ALA A 10 -15.86 16.83 -56.26
N ALA A 11 -15.31 17.43 -55.21
CA ALA A 11 -14.71 16.76 -54.08
C ALA A 11 -15.74 15.88 -53.33
N PRO A 12 -15.37 14.65 -52.93
CA PRO A 12 -15.90 14.05 -51.73
C PRO A 12 -14.95 14.38 -50.59
N ALA A 13 -15.34 15.34 -49.75
CA ALA A 13 -14.80 15.46 -48.41
C ALA A 13 -15.19 14.19 -47.64
N LEU A 14 -14.31 13.19 -47.65
CA LEU A 14 -14.43 12.02 -46.80
C LEU A 14 -14.15 12.49 -45.37
N ALA A 15 -15.22 12.80 -44.65
CA ALA A 15 -15.18 12.99 -43.20
C ALA A 15 -14.78 11.67 -42.56
N VAL A 16 -13.48 11.54 -42.26
CA VAL A 16 -12.96 10.50 -41.36
C VAL A 16 -13.50 10.85 -39.98
N ALA A 17 -14.65 10.27 -39.65
CA ALA A 17 -15.22 10.28 -38.32
C ALA A 17 -14.20 9.63 -37.39
N ALA A 18 -13.57 10.47 -36.57
CA ALA A 18 -12.65 10.07 -35.54
C ALA A 18 -13.41 9.23 -34.50
N LEU A 19 -13.32 7.91 -34.64
CA LEU A 19 -13.62 6.98 -33.55
C LEU A 19 -12.45 7.01 -32.57
N PHE A 20 -12.31 8.13 -31.86
CA PHE A 20 -11.72 8.09 -30.53
C PHE A 20 -12.76 7.41 -29.64
N THR A 21 -12.76 6.08 -29.65
CA THR A 21 -13.23 5.29 -28.51
C THR A 21 -12.29 5.64 -27.37
N GLY A 22 -12.57 6.79 -26.74
CA GLY A 22 -11.89 7.21 -25.54
C GLY A 22 -11.98 6.07 -24.55
N CYS A 23 -10.84 5.69 -24.00
CA CYS A 23 -10.80 4.99 -22.73
C CYS A 23 -11.62 5.86 -21.75
N HIS A 24 -12.92 5.56 -21.62
CA HIS A 24 -13.71 6.03 -20.49
C HIS A 24 -13.13 5.29 -19.30
N SER A 25 -12.10 5.87 -18.68
CA SER A 25 -11.91 5.68 -17.26
C SER A 25 -13.25 6.06 -16.64
N ALA A 26 -14.05 5.05 -16.29
CA ALA A 26 -15.23 5.22 -15.47
C ALA A 26 -14.71 5.68 -14.11
N VAL A 27 -14.42 6.97 -14.00
CA VAL A 27 -14.16 7.64 -12.75
C VAL A 27 -15.51 7.64 -12.06
N LEU A 28 -15.75 6.61 -11.25
CA LEU A 28 -16.91 6.55 -10.37
C LEU A 28 -16.93 7.84 -9.54
N ASP A 29 -18.11 8.43 -9.39
CA ASP A 29 -18.31 9.55 -8.47
C ASP A 29 -17.91 9.11 -7.05
N ALA A 30 -17.45 10.04 -6.21
CA ALA A 30 -16.94 9.71 -4.87
C ALA A 30 -17.96 8.90 -4.04
N GLU A 31 -19.25 9.18 -4.22
CA GLU A 31 -20.37 8.49 -3.57
C GLU A 31 -20.62 7.07 -4.10
N GLN A 32 -20.11 6.74 -5.29
CA GLN A 32 -20.21 5.42 -5.93
C GLN A 32 -18.98 4.54 -5.66
N ARG A 33 -17.94 5.10 -5.02
CA ARG A 33 -16.75 4.36 -4.57
C ARG A 33 -16.93 3.82 -3.16
N ALA A 34 -18.10 3.27 -2.85
CA ALA A 34 -18.38 2.69 -1.54
C ALA A 34 -17.74 1.30 -1.39
N VAL A 35 -16.43 1.21 -1.59
CA VAL A 35 -15.63 0.16 -0.96
C VAL A 35 -15.29 0.74 0.41
N VAL A 36 -16.17 0.50 1.38
CA VAL A 36 -15.84 0.73 2.78
C VAL A 36 -14.74 -0.26 3.11
N ASP A 37 -13.54 0.23 3.36
CA ASP A 37 -12.48 -0.63 3.86
C ASP A 37 -12.78 -0.89 5.34
N PRO A 38 -13.00 -2.14 5.77
CA PRO A 38 -13.29 -2.45 7.18
C PRO A 38 -12.20 -1.96 8.13
N LEU A 39 -10.98 -1.70 7.64
CA LEU A 39 -9.88 -1.14 8.43
C LEU A 39 -10.11 0.32 8.84
N ASP A 40 -10.94 1.06 8.11
CA ASP A 40 -11.23 2.47 8.40
C ASP A 40 -12.23 2.64 9.56
N GLU A 41 -12.93 1.55 9.93
CA GLU A 41 -13.87 1.52 11.06
C GLU A 41 -13.19 1.13 12.39
N LEU A 42 -11.91 0.73 12.35
CA LEU A 42 -11.15 0.33 13.53
C LEU A 42 -10.98 1.50 14.51
N VAL A 43 -11.24 1.24 15.79
CA VAL A 43 -11.01 2.21 16.87
C VAL A 43 -9.62 1.99 17.44
N TRP A 44 -8.70 2.85 17.05
CA TRP A 44 -7.29 2.79 17.46
C TRP A 44 -7.07 3.35 18.87
N ALA A 45 -6.26 2.65 19.65
CA ALA A 45 -5.77 3.10 20.94
C ALA A 45 -4.23 3.02 20.98
N PRO A 46 -3.55 3.82 21.82
CA PRO A 46 -2.12 3.67 22.04
C PRO A 46 -1.77 2.23 22.47
N GLY A 47 -0.78 1.63 21.82
CA GLY A 47 -0.35 0.27 22.14
C GLY A 47 0.59 0.19 23.34
N THR A 48 0.60 -0.96 23.98
CA THR A 48 1.50 -1.29 25.10
C THR A 48 2.36 -2.50 24.76
N ALA A 49 3.41 -2.74 25.55
CA ALA A 49 4.25 -3.92 25.38
C ALA A 49 3.48 -5.25 25.49
N ALA A 50 2.35 -5.28 26.21
CA ALA A 50 1.54 -6.50 26.34
C ALA A 50 0.77 -6.85 25.05
N ASP A 51 0.55 -5.88 24.17
CA ASP A 51 -0.24 -6.07 22.95
C ASP A 51 0.62 -6.61 21.78
N VAL A 52 1.94 -6.41 21.84
CA VAL A 52 2.88 -6.70 20.76
C VAL A 52 3.15 -8.19 20.53
N PRO A 53 3.37 -9.06 21.55
CA PRO A 53 3.77 -10.44 21.33
C PRO A 53 2.81 -11.20 20.42
N GLY A 54 3.32 -11.95 19.44
CA GLY A 54 2.53 -12.70 18.48
C GLY A 54 3.12 -12.70 17.07
N SER A 55 2.41 -13.34 16.15
CA SER A 55 2.74 -13.38 14.72
C SER A 55 1.82 -12.47 13.93
N TYR A 56 2.34 -11.73 12.96
CA TYR A 56 1.59 -10.76 12.19
C TYR A 56 1.97 -10.77 10.70
N THR A 57 1.01 -10.38 9.87
CA THR A 57 1.22 -10.12 8.44
C THR A 57 0.65 -8.76 8.06
N SER A 58 1.34 -8.01 7.19
CA SER A 58 0.87 -6.74 6.67
C SER A 58 -0.41 -6.92 5.85
N VAL A 59 -1.42 -6.11 6.18
CA VAL A 59 -2.64 -5.96 5.37
C VAL A 59 -2.66 -4.63 4.61
N ARG A 60 -1.83 -3.67 5.05
CA ARG A 60 -1.64 -2.40 4.35
C ARG A 60 -0.23 -1.86 4.60
N ILE A 61 0.36 -1.28 3.56
CA ILE A 61 1.63 -0.56 3.61
C ILE A 61 1.41 0.76 2.87
N GLU A 62 1.70 1.86 3.54
CA GLU A 62 1.52 3.22 3.00
C GLU A 62 2.81 4.02 3.15
N GLY A 63 2.94 5.10 2.36
CA GLY A 63 4.11 5.97 2.39
C GLY A 63 5.29 5.47 1.54
N PRO A 64 6.48 6.07 1.70
CA PRO A 64 7.68 5.73 0.92
C PRO A 64 8.01 4.24 0.89
N ALA A 65 7.83 3.52 2.00
CA ALA A 65 8.09 2.08 2.09
C ALA A 65 7.27 1.25 1.09
N ALA A 66 6.03 1.67 0.77
CA ALA A 66 5.15 0.96 -0.16
C ALA A 66 5.70 0.93 -1.60
N ALA A 67 6.68 1.77 -1.95
CA ALA A 67 7.31 1.76 -3.26
C ALA A 67 8.22 0.53 -3.49
N VAL A 68 8.67 -0.11 -2.42
CA VAL A 68 9.62 -1.23 -2.48
C VAL A 68 9.13 -2.46 -1.73
N LEU A 69 8.34 -2.29 -0.66
CA LEU A 69 7.88 -3.34 0.23
C LEU A 69 6.47 -3.76 -0.15
N ILE A 70 6.29 -5.05 -0.40
CA ILE A 70 5.02 -5.63 -0.86
C ILE A 70 4.26 -6.23 0.32
N GLU A 71 4.99 -6.96 1.16
CA GLU A 71 4.45 -7.70 2.28
C GLU A 71 5.49 -7.73 3.41
N VAL A 72 5.00 -7.72 4.64
CA VAL A 72 5.83 -7.87 5.83
C VAL A 72 5.21 -8.90 6.76
N HIS A 73 6.06 -9.75 7.30
CA HIS A 73 5.73 -10.63 8.40
C HIS A 73 6.57 -10.27 9.61
N TYR A 74 5.96 -10.30 10.79
CA TYR A 74 6.68 -10.20 12.05
C TYR A 74 6.31 -11.35 12.97
N ARG A 75 7.29 -11.84 13.72
CA ARG A 75 7.12 -12.58 14.96
C ARG A 75 7.73 -11.74 16.07
N PHE A 76 6.92 -11.36 17.05
CA PHE A 76 7.37 -10.72 18.28
C PHE A 76 7.24 -11.72 19.41
N ASP A 77 8.35 -12.04 20.07
CA ASP A 77 8.35 -12.92 21.22
C ASP A 77 8.26 -12.11 22.51
N ALA A 78 7.62 -12.70 23.53
CA ALA A 78 7.34 -12.03 24.80
C ALA A 78 8.60 -11.70 25.62
N ASP A 79 9.77 -12.24 25.24
CA ASP A 79 11.07 -11.95 25.84
C ASP A 79 11.73 -10.67 25.29
N GLY A 80 11.06 -9.96 24.37
CA GLY A 80 11.57 -8.74 23.76
C GLY A 80 12.38 -8.99 22.50
N THR A 81 12.41 -10.20 21.95
CA THR A 81 13.04 -10.48 20.63
C THR A 81 12.02 -10.46 19.49
N PHE A 82 12.48 -10.17 18.28
CA PHE A 82 11.65 -10.25 17.08
C PHE A 82 12.39 -10.81 15.87
N THR A 83 11.61 -11.39 14.96
CA THR A 83 11.99 -11.74 13.60
C THR A 83 11.05 -11.02 12.63
N GLY A 84 11.57 -10.22 11.72
CA GLY A 84 10.83 -9.58 10.64
C GLY A 84 11.27 -10.12 9.28
N ALA A 85 10.33 -10.31 8.36
CA ALA A 85 10.60 -10.68 6.98
C ALA A 85 9.81 -9.78 6.03
N GLY A 86 10.50 -9.02 5.18
CA GLY A 86 9.90 -8.15 4.18
C GLY A 86 10.08 -8.70 2.77
N LEU A 87 9.00 -8.85 2.01
CA LEU A 87 9.05 -9.14 0.59
C LEU A 87 9.29 -7.84 -0.17
N VAL A 88 10.45 -7.70 -0.81
CA VAL A 88 10.80 -6.51 -1.57
C VAL A 88 10.70 -6.73 -3.07
N SER A 89 10.38 -5.67 -3.80
CA SER A 89 10.20 -5.65 -5.25
C SER A 89 11.40 -5.05 -5.99
N GLN A 90 12.66 -5.47 -5.75
CA GLN A 90 13.79 -5.09 -6.63
C GLN A 90 15.14 -5.75 -6.28
N PRO A 91 15.99 -6.06 -7.28
CA PRO A 91 15.70 -6.20 -8.73
C PRO A 91 14.89 -7.47 -9.07
N THR A 92 14.70 -8.36 -8.09
CA THR A 92 13.83 -9.54 -8.12
C THR A 92 13.07 -9.60 -6.81
N TYR A 93 11.91 -10.27 -6.80
CA TYR A 93 11.20 -10.54 -5.56
C TYR A 93 12.06 -11.40 -4.64
N ALA A 94 12.35 -10.88 -3.45
CA ALA A 94 13.12 -11.58 -2.44
C ALA A 94 12.64 -11.21 -1.05
N PHE A 95 12.65 -12.18 -0.14
CA PHE A 95 12.50 -11.90 1.28
C PHE A 95 13.83 -11.41 1.85
N GLN A 96 13.78 -10.29 2.56
CA GLN A 96 14.84 -9.85 3.45
C GLN A 96 14.41 -10.10 4.88
N VAL A 97 15.28 -10.74 5.66
CA VAL A 97 15.00 -11.11 7.05
C VAL A 97 15.85 -10.25 7.97
N LEU A 98 15.22 -9.72 9.01
CA LEU A 98 15.85 -8.95 10.08
C LEU A 98 15.48 -9.58 11.42
N ASN A 99 16.45 -9.73 12.31
CA ASN A 99 16.20 -10.14 13.69
C ASN A 99 16.72 -9.05 14.63
N GLY A 100 16.11 -8.91 15.80
CA GLY A 100 16.56 -7.95 16.79
C GLY A 100 15.77 -7.99 18.07
N GLU A 101 15.89 -6.92 18.83
CA GLU A 101 15.12 -6.68 20.05
C GLU A 101 14.07 -5.60 19.81
N TRP A 102 12.94 -5.72 20.51
CA TRP A 102 11.87 -4.74 20.52
C TRP A 102 11.53 -4.31 21.95
N ARG A 103 11.05 -3.08 22.08
CA ARG A 103 10.49 -2.55 23.33
C ARG A 103 9.44 -1.49 23.02
N VAL A 104 8.53 -1.25 23.96
CA VAL A 104 7.53 -0.18 23.87
C VAL A 104 7.70 0.79 25.03
N GLU A 105 7.82 2.08 24.74
CA GLU A 105 7.89 3.15 25.73
C GLU A 105 6.99 4.31 25.28
N ASP A 106 6.09 4.77 26.15
CA ASP A 106 5.19 5.90 25.89
C ASP A 106 4.40 5.81 24.56
N GLY A 107 3.96 4.60 24.20
CA GLY A 107 3.22 4.33 22.95
C GLY A 107 4.09 4.29 21.69
N LEU A 108 5.42 4.29 21.84
CA LEU A 108 6.38 4.16 20.75
C LEU A 108 6.99 2.75 20.76
N LEU A 109 6.99 2.09 19.61
CA LEU A 109 7.68 0.83 19.36
C LEU A 109 9.09 1.11 18.83
N PHE A 110 10.09 0.55 19.50
CA PHE A 110 11.48 0.56 19.07
C PHE A 110 11.83 -0.81 18.51
N LEU A 111 12.29 -0.86 17.25
CA LEU A 111 12.85 -2.05 16.62
C LEU A 111 14.34 -1.81 16.45
N SER A 112 15.18 -2.51 17.23
CA SER A 112 16.62 -2.26 17.39
C SER A 112 16.98 -0.95 18.13
N ALA A 113 18.22 -0.86 18.64
CA ALA A 113 18.69 0.27 19.42
C ALA A 113 18.93 1.55 18.60
N ASP A 114 19.26 1.42 17.31
CA ASP A 114 19.64 2.52 16.43
C ASP A 114 18.52 2.95 15.47
N GLY A 115 17.39 2.24 15.48
CA GLY A 115 16.22 2.55 14.65
C GLY A 115 15.42 3.72 15.19
N ALA A 116 14.85 4.52 14.29
CA ALA A 116 13.84 5.51 14.68
C ALA A 116 12.61 4.78 15.24
N PRO A 117 12.03 5.23 16.38
CA PRO A 117 10.82 4.63 16.89
C PRO A 117 9.62 4.86 15.96
N ALA A 118 8.69 3.93 15.98
CA ALA A 118 7.39 4.07 15.34
C ALA A 118 6.31 4.32 16.41
N THR A 119 5.33 5.18 16.14
CA THR A 119 4.10 5.21 16.92
C THR A 119 3.41 3.85 16.81
N LEU A 120 3.02 3.29 17.95
CA LEU A 120 2.30 2.02 18.04
C LEU A 120 0.86 2.28 18.47
N GLU A 121 -0.06 1.81 17.65
CA GLU A 121 -1.48 1.79 17.97
C GLU A 121 -2.04 0.39 17.74
N VAL A 122 -3.09 0.06 18.49
CA VAL A 122 -3.73 -1.24 18.47
C VAL A 122 -5.23 -1.10 18.31
N ALA A 123 -5.83 -2.03 17.58
CA ALA A 123 -7.27 -2.15 17.44
C ALA A 123 -7.60 -3.63 17.20
N GLU A 124 -8.34 -4.26 18.12
CA GLU A 124 -8.69 -5.69 18.03
C GLU A 124 -7.45 -6.58 17.77
N GLU A 125 -7.42 -7.26 16.62
CA GLU A 125 -6.33 -8.13 16.17
C GLU A 125 -5.31 -7.41 15.27
N TYR A 126 -5.29 -6.07 15.28
CA TYR A 126 -4.43 -5.26 14.41
C TYR A 126 -3.44 -4.41 15.20
N LEU A 127 -2.23 -4.29 14.64
CA LEU A 127 -1.24 -3.30 15.03
C LEU A 127 -1.08 -2.28 13.89
N ARG A 128 -1.01 -1.00 14.24
CA ARG A 128 -0.58 0.07 13.35
C ARG A 128 0.76 0.59 13.84
N MET A 129 1.76 0.52 12.96
CA MET A 129 3.08 1.10 13.18
C MET A 129 3.25 2.27 12.21
N ALA A 130 3.47 3.47 12.74
CA ALA A 130 3.65 4.67 11.93
C ALA A 130 5.00 5.31 12.24
N GLY A 131 5.84 5.52 11.22
CA GLY A 131 7.13 6.18 11.33
C GLY A 131 7.44 7.04 10.11
N ASP A 132 8.69 7.46 9.97
CA ASP A 132 9.12 8.38 8.90
C ASP A 132 8.95 7.78 7.49
N GLU A 133 9.08 6.47 7.35
CA GLU A 133 8.95 5.73 6.09
C GLU A 133 7.49 5.36 5.73
N GLY A 134 6.54 5.74 6.58
CA GLY A 134 5.10 5.54 6.36
C GLY A 134 4.42 4.69 7.42
N ILE A 135 3.34 4.01 7.01
CA ILE A 135 2.46 3.25 7.91
C ILE A 135 2.46 1.78 7.48
N VAL A 136 2.61 0.88 8.45
CA VAL A 136 2.35 -0.55 8.27
C VAL A 136 1.19 -0.95 9.17
N LEU A 137 0.14 -1.46 8.55
CA LEU A 137 -0.99 -2.08 9.24
C LEU A 137 -0.80 -3.60 9.21
N LEU A 138 -0.72 -4.20 10.38
CA LEU A 138 -0.45 -5.60 10.60
C LEU A 138 -1.69 -6.27 11.18
N GLN A 139 -2.05 -7.45 10.69
CA GLN A 139 -3.07 -8.30 11.28
C GLN A 139 -2.42 -9.48 12.00
N ARG A 140 -2.85 -9.76 13.22
CA ARG A 140 -2.43 -10.92 14.00
C ARG A 140 -2.83 -12.20 13.28
N ARG A 141 -1.92 -13.16 13.29
CA ARG A 141 -2.11 -14.50 12.74
C ARG A 141 -2.35 -15.47 13.91
N PRO A 142 -3.30 -16.41 13.78
CA PRO A 142 -3.42 -17.48 14.76
C PRO A 142 -2.11 -18.29 14.80
N GLU A 143 -1.66 -18.63 16.01
CA GLU A 143 -0.54 -19.55 16.17
C GLU A 143 -0.97 -20.94 15.66
N ALA A 144 -0.08 -21.57 14.87
CA ALA A 144 -0.30 -22.88 14.29
C ALA A 144 0.00 -24.01 15.28
#